data_AF-A0AAW5APL1-F1
#
_entry.id   AF-A0AAW5APL1-F1
#
_cell.length_a   1.000
_cell.length_b   1.000
_cell.length_c   1.000
_cell.angle_alpha   90.00
_cell.angle_beta   90.00
_cell.angle_gamma   90.00
#
_symmetry.space_group_name_H-M   'P 1'
#
loop_
_entity.id
_entity.type
_entity.pdbx_description
1 polymer ?
#
loop_
_entity_poly.entity_id
_entity_poly.type
_entity_poly.pdbx_seq_one_letter_code
_entity_poly.pdbx_strand_id
1 'polypeptide(L)'
;MGYHVNLYKQDNQVFTAQEIETAADILIKEFRFEKTVDNNGEEFFFYPENDDWVVFGGENFWINTTDDDLIAVFVRFADKLGSNYYVIGDEGEIYTIDGVEYPNDDEEISKPEFSIWNWLQIIILICLTASALLALNGK
;
A
#
# COMPACT_ATOMS: atom_id res chain seq x y z
N MET A 1 14.80 -2.17 -15.54
CA MET A 1 13.89 -1.06 -15.22
C MET A 1 12.86 -1.69 -14.31
N GLY A 2 12.74 -1.17 -13.09
CA GLY A 2 11.78 -1.74 -12.13
C GLY A 2 10.39 -1.24 -12.49
N TYR A 3 9.43 -2.15 -12.53
CA TYR A 3 8.04 -1.84 -12.80
C TYR A 3 7.30 -1.90 -11.48
N HIS A 4 6.88 -0.76 -10.94
CA HIS A 4 6.19 -0.74 -9.66
C HIS A 4 4.70 -0.94 -9.89
N VAL A 5 4.13 -1.81 -9.06
CA VAL A 5 2.71 -2.05 -8.99
C VAL A 5 2.28 -1.79 -7.56
N ASN A 6 1.37 -0.84 -7.40
CA ASN A 6 0.99 -0.28 -6.12
C ASN A 6 -0.44 -0.68 -5.75
N LEU A 7 -0.68 -0.88 -4.46
CA LEU A 7 -2.02 -1.06 -3.91
C LEU A 7 -2.59 0.30 -3.50
N TYR A 8 -3.71 0.67 -4.08
CA TYR A 8 -4.42 1.91 -3.79
C TYR A 8 -5.76 1.65 -3.13
N LYS A 9 -6.22 2.63 -2.35
CA LYS A 9 -7.62 2.73 -1.93
C LYS A 9 -8.45 3.51 -2.93
N GLN A 10 -9.71 3.13 -3.11
CA GLN A 10 -10.66 3.81 -3.98
C GLN A 10 -10.84 5.30 -3.67
N ASP A 11 -10.76 5.66 -2.39
CA ASP A 11 -10.95 7.03 -1.91
C ASP A 11 -9.63 7.82 -1.83
N ASN A 12 -8.53 7.27 -2.35
CA ASN A 12 -7.19 7.84 -2.30
C ASN A 12 -6.71 8.20 -0.89
N GLN A 13 -7.28 7.59 0.15
CA GLN A 13 -6.81 7.77 1.52
C GLN A 13 -5.56 6.91 1.78
N VAL A 14 -4.78 7.33 2.77
CA VAL A 14 -3.66 6.55 3.30
C VAL A 14 -4.21 5.34 4.06
N PHE A 15 -3.45 4.24 4.09
CA PHE A 15 -3.79 3.10 4.94
C PHE A 15 -3.72 3.51 6.42
N THR A 16 -4.75 3.13 7.17
CA THR A 16 -4.71 3.24 8.63
C THR A 16 -3.85 2.13 9.21
N ALA A 17 -3.33 2.32 10.42
CA ALA A 17 -2.54 1.29 11.11
C ALA A 17 -3.27 -0.07 11.19
N GLN A 18 -4.58 -0.06 11.44
CA GLN A 18 -5.38 -1.27 11.49
C GLN A 18 -5.46 -1.99 10.14
N GLU A 19 -5.56 -1.25 9.05
CA GLU A 19 -5.57 -1.84 7.69
C GLU A 19 -4.19 -2.38 7.31
N ILE A 20 -3.11 -1.69 7.70
CA ILE A 20 -1.73 -2.19 7.52
C ILE A 20 -1.52 -3.51 8.26
N GLU A 21 -1.95 -3.58 9.53
CA GLU A 21 -1.88 -4.82 10.31
C GLU A 21 -2.72 -5.95 9.69
N THR A 22 -3.93 -5.62 9.23
CA THR A 22 -4.82 -6.59 8.58
C THR A 22 -4.21 -7.11 7.27
N ALA A 23 -3.65 -6.20 6.46
CA ALA A 23 -2.94 -6.52 5.22
C ALA A 23 -1.73 -7.43 5.46
N ALA A 24 -0.90 -7.08 6.45
CA ALA A 24 0.24 -7.91 6.86
C ALA A 24 -0.22 -9.31 7.28
N ASP A 25 -1.29 -9.41 8.08
CA ASP A 25 -1.85 -10.68 8.52
C ASP A 25 -2.34 -11.54 7.36
N ILE A 26 -2.99 -10.94 6.36
CA ILE A 26 -3.46 -11.65 5.16
C ILE A 26 -2.28 -12.16 4.35
N LEU A 27 -1.27 -11.33 4.10
CA LEU A 27 -0.06 -11.73 3.36
C LEU A 27 0.62 -12.94 4.01
N ILE A 28 0.72 -12.95 5.34
CA ILE A 28 1.35 -14.04 6.08
C ILE A 28 0.46 -15.29 6.12
N LYS A 29 -0.81 -15.16 6.53
CA LYS A 29 -1.67 -16.31 6.84
C LYS A 29 -2.30 -16.93 5.60
N GLU A 30 -2.68 -16.13 4.62
CA GLU A 30 -3.36 -16.62 3.41
C GLU A 30 -2.39 -16.80 2.23
N PHE A 31 -1.43 -15.89 2.07
CA PHE A 31 -0.49 -15.91 0.94
C PHE A 31 0.90 -16.48 1.29
N ARG A 32 1.13 -16.85 2.56
CA ARG A 32 2.34 -17.52 3.04
C ARG A 32 3.63 -16.71 2.85
N PHE A 33 3.52 -15.39 2.82
CA PHE A 33 4.70 -14.54 2.89
C PHE A 33 5.27 -14.53 4.30
N GLU A 34 6.57 -14.33 4.40
CA GLU A 34 7.26 -14.10 5.66
C GLU A 34 7.59 -12.62 5.81
N LYS A 35 7.33 -12.08 7.01
CA LYS A 35 7.61 -10.69 7.32
C LYS A 35 9.04 -10.53 7.84
N THR A 36 9.70 -9.50 7.37
CA THR A 36 11.01 -9.06 7.83
C THR A 36 11.07 -7.53 7.87
N VAL A 37 12.08 -7.00 8.53
CA VAL A 37 12.29 -5.56 8.70
C VAL A 37 13.74 -5.26 8.34
N ASP A 38 13.95 -4.22 7.55
CA ASP A 38 15.29 -3.84 7.10
C ASP A 38 16.03 -3.05 8.20
N ASN A 39 17.27 -2.65 7.91
CA ASN A 39 18.07 -1.88 8.87
C ASN A 39 17.54 -0.45 9.12
N ASN A 40 16.63 0.03 8.28
CA ASN A 40 15.98 1.34 8.38
C ASN A 40 14.61 1.27 9.07
N GLY A 41 14.14 0.07 9.39
CA GLY A 41 12.81 -0.15 9.99
C GLY A 41 11.69 -0.32 8.97
N GLU A 42 12.00 -0.45 7.68
CA GLU A 42 11.03 -0.69 6.62
C GLU A 42 10.61 -2.16 6.60
N GLU A 43 9.30 -2.40 6.53
CA GLU A 43 8.74 -3.75 6.55
C GLU A 43 8.65 -4.29 5.12
N PHE A 44 9.10 -5.52 4.92
CA PHE A 44 8.92 -6.22 3.66
C PHE A 44 8.53 -7.67 3.88
N PHE A 45 7.78 -8.20 2.92
CA PHE A 45 7.21 -9.52 2.94
C PHE A 45 7.81 -10.29 1.77
N PHE A 46 8.51 -11.38 2.03
CA PHE A 46 9.10 -12.22 0.97
C PHE A 46 8.39 -13.57 0.90
N TYR A 47 8.29 -14.16 -0.29
CA TYR A 47 7.76 -15.50 -0.47
C TYR A 47 8.90 -16.53 -0.33
N PRO A 48 8.88 -17.46 0.64
CA PRO A 48 10.03 -18.33 0.93
C PRO A 48 10.45 -19.27 -0.20
N GLU A 49 9.56 -19.54 -1.15
CA GLU A 49 9.83 -20.43 -2.29
C GLU A 49 10.30 -19.65 -3.54
N ASN A 50 10.27 -18.31 -3.50
CA ASN A 50 10.73 -17.46 -4.59
C ASN A 50 11.30 -16.13 -4.04
N ASP A 51 12.62 -16.05 -3.99
CA ASP A 51 13.36 -14.91 -3.44
C ASP A 51 13.10 -13.58 -4.20
N ASP A 52 12.62 -13.65 -5.44
CA ASP A 52 12.27 -12.48 -6.25
C ASP A 52 10.89 -11.91 -5.89
N TRP A 53 10.06 -12.67 -5.16
CA TRP A 53 8.72 -12.25 -4.76
C TRP A 53 8.76 -11.48 -3.45
N VAL A 54 8.81 -10.17 -3.57
CA VAL A 54 8.85 -9.23 -2.44
C VAL A 54 7.72 -8.22 -2.55
N VAL A 55 6.93 -8.11 -1.47
CA VAL A 55 5.97 -7.04 -1.24
C VAL A 55 6.55 -6.09 -0.20
N PHE A 56 6.73 -4.84 -0.59
CA PHE A 56 7.16 -3.78 0.31
C PHE A 56 5.94 -3.21 1.03
N GLY A 57 6.05 -3.07 2.35
CA GLY A 57 4.98 -2.60 3.22
C GLY A 57 5.43 -1.49 4.16
N GLY A 58 4.46 -0.84 4.80
CA GLY A 58 4.69 0.30 5.69
C GLY A 58 3.50 1.24 5.62
N GLU A 59 3.64 2.38 4.94
CA GLU A 59 2.54 3.32 4.74
C GLU A 59 1.61 2.90 3.58
N ASN A 60 2.16 2.21 2.58
CA ASN A 60 1.47 1.65 1.43
C ASN A 60 2.08 0.29 1.07
N PHE A 61 1.39 -0.48 0.24
CA PHE A 61 1.89 -1.75 -0.27
C PHE A 61 2.23 -1.64 -1.76
N TRP A 62 3.38 -2.17 -2.16
CA TRP A 62 3.79 -2.23 -3.56
C TRP A 62 4.73 -3.41 -3.82
N ILE A 63 4.83 -3.78 -5.09
CA ILE A 63 5.77 -4.78 -5.62
C ILE A 63 6.57 -4.13 -6.75
N ASN A 64 7.81 -4.58 -6.95
CA ASN A 64 8.61 -4.18 -8.11
C ASN A 64 8.98 -5.43 -8.90
N THR A 65 8.25 -5.67 -9.97
CA THR A 65 8.33 -6.92 -10.72
C THR A 65 7.77 -6.76 -12.13
N THR A 66 8.22 -7.61 -13.04
CA THR A 66 7.55 -7.86 -14.33
C THR A 66 6.97 -9.28 -14.38
N ASP A 67 6.91 -9.97 -13.25
CA ASP A 67 6.37 -11.33 -13.12
C ASP A 67 4.85 -11.27 -12.97
N ASP A 68 4.13 -11.72 -13.99
CA ASP A 68 2.67 -11.77 -14.03
C ASP A 68 2.09 -12.61 -12.89
N ASP A 69 2.79 -13.64 -12.41
CA ASP A 69 2.32 -14.49 -11.33
C ASP A 69 2.33 -13.75 -9.98
N LEU A 70 3.36 -12.93 -9.72
CA LEU A 70 3.40 -12.08 -8.53
C LEU A 70 2.34 -10.98 -8.60
N ILE A 71 2.15 -10.37 -9.78
CA ILE A 71 1.08 -9.39 -9.99
C ILE A 71 -0.29 -10.03 -9.72
N ALA A 72 -0.54 -11.24 -10.22
CA ALA A 72 -1.80 -11.97 -9.97
C ALA A 72 -1.97 -12.35 -8.49
N VAL A 73 -0.91 -12.67 -7.76
CA VAL A 73 -0.95 -12.81 -6.29
C VAL A 73 -1.34 -11.50 -5.63
N PHE A 74 -0.76 -10.38 -6.07
CA PHE A 74 -1.01 -9.06 -5.50
C PHE A 74 -2.45 -8.56 -5.74
N VAL A 75 -3.02 -8.86 -6.91
CA VAL A 75 -4.44 -8.65 -7.22
C VAL A 75 -5.35 -9.46 -6.29
N ARG A 76 -5.06 -10.75 -6.09
CA ARG A 76 -5.85 -11.59 -5.17
C ARG A 76 -5.74 -11.09 -3.73
N PHE A 77 -4.59 -10.57 -3.34
CA PHE A 77 -4.39 -9.94 -2.05
C PHE A 77 -5.27 -8.67 -1.90
N ALA A 78 -5.34 -7.82 -2.93
CA ALA A 78 -6.23 -6.67 -2.95
C ALA A 78 -7.71 -7.07 -2.81
N ASP A 79 -8.15 -8.08 -3.57
CA ASP A 79 -9.53 -8.62 -3.49
C ASP A 79 -9.87 -9.13 -2.09
N LYS A 80 -8.90 -9.76 -1.41
CA LYS A 80 -9.05 -10.23 -0.03
C LYS A 80 -9.18 -9.12 1.00
N LEU A 81 -8.54 -7.98 0.77
CA LEU A 81 -8.73 -6.78 1.60
C LEU A 81 -10.12 -6.17 1.41
N GLY A 82 -10.72 -6.38 0.24
CA GLY A 82 -12.09 -6.02 -0.09
C GLY A 82 -12.19 -5.14 -1.34
N SER A 83 -13.42 -4.83 -1.74
CA SER A 83 -13.73 -4.12 -3.00
C SER A 83 -13.22 -2.68 -3.09
N ASN A 84 -12.67 -2.12 -2.01
CA ASN A 84 -12.21 -0.74 -1.96
C ASN A 84 -10.73 -0.58 -2.31
N TYR A 85 -10.06 -1.67 -2.74
CA TYR A 85 -8.65 -1.68 -3.05
C TYR A 85 -8.41 -2.05 -4.51
N TYR A 86 -7.47 -1.35 -5.16
CA TYR A 86 -7.10 -1.56 -6.56
C TYR A 86 -5.59 -1.69 -6.71
N VAL A 87 -5.18 -2.40 -7.75
CA VAL A 87 -3.77 -2.64 -8.07
C VAL A 87 -3.43 -1.87 -9.35
N ILE A 88 -2.50 -0.91 -9.26
CA ILE A 88 -2.19 0.00 -10.37
C ILE A 88 -0.68 0.01 -10.66
N GLY A 89 -0.33 -0.15 -11.93
CA GLY A 89 1.03 -0.02 -12.45
C GLY A 89 1.47 1.43 -12.66
N ASP A 90 2.78 1.64 -12.77
CA ASP A 90 3.35 2.97 -12.98
C ASP A 90 2.82 3.67 -14.26
N GLU A 91 2.51 2.92 -15.32
CA GLU A 91 1.99 3.46 -16.59
C GLU A 91 0.46 3.67 -16.57
N GLY A 92 -0.22 3.33 -15.46
CA GLY A 92 -1.66 3.51 -15.27
C GLY A 92 -2.50 2.27 -15.55
N GLU A 93 -1.87 1.11 -15.71
CA GLU A 93 -2.53 -0.19 -15.86
C GLU A 93 -3.29 -0.54 -14.59
N ILE A 94 -4.57 -0.88 -14.71
CA ILE A 94 -5.35 -1.43 -13.61
C ILE A 94 -5.32 -2.95 -13.73
N TYR A 95 -4.81 -3.61 -12.70
CA TYR A 95 -4.78 -5.06 -12.61
C TYR A 95 -5.99 -5.57 -11.84
N THR A 96 -6.76 -6.46 -12.47
CA THR A 96 -7.96 -7.08 -11.90
C THR A 96 -7.87 -8.61 -12.00
N ILE A 97 -8.79 -9.32 -11.33
CA ILE A 97 -8.87 -10.78 -11.42
C ILE A 97 -9.15 -11.24 -12.87
N ASP A 98 -9.89 -10.42 -13.63
CA ASP A 98 -10.31 -10.73 -15.00
C ASP A 98 -9.28 -10.32 -16.07
N GLY A 99 -8.20 -9.63 -15.67
CA GLY A 99 -7.12 -9.21 -16.56
C GLY A 99 -6.62 -7.79 -16.30
N VAL A 100 -5.94 -7.22 -17.29
CA VAL A 100 -5.39 -5.85 -17.25
C VAL A 100 -6.31 -4.92 -18.03
N GLU A 101 -6.73 -3.83 -17.38
CA GLU A 101 -7.47 -2.74 -18.00
C GLU A 101 -6.58 -1.51 -18.14
N TYR A 102 -6.70 -0.84 -19.28
CA TYR A 102 -6.09 0.47 -19.51
C TYR A 102 -7.25 1.46 -19.57
N PRO A 103 -7.38 2.40 -18.61
CA PRO A 103 -8.35 3.48 -18.76
C PRO A 103 -8.07 4.21 -20.08
N ASN A 104 -9.11 4.57 -20.82
CA ASN A 104 -8.93 5.40 -22.01
C ASN A 104 -8.35 6.76 -21.58
N ASP A 105 -7.53 7.39 -22.44
CA ASP A 105 -6.87 8.68 -22.15
C ASP A 105 -7.80 9.81 -21.66
N ASP A 106 -9.12 9.67 -21.87
CA ASP A 106 -10.16 10.61 -21.43
C ASP A 106 -10.70 10.33 -20.00
N GLU A 107 -10.39 9.18 -19.41
CA GLU A 107 -10.69 8.83 -18.02
C GLU A 107 -9.44 9.04 -17.16
N GLU A 108 -9.31 10.27 -16.64
CA GLU A 108 -8.32 10.59 -15.63
C GLU A 108 -8.60 9.76 -14.37
N ILE A 109 -7.96 8.59 -14.24
CA ILE A 109 -7.83 7.95 -12.94
C ILE A 109 -6.98 8.91 -12.12
N SER A 110 -7.60 9.58 -11.16
CA SER A 110 -6.90 10.48 -10.25
C SER A 110 -5.82 9.72 -9.49
N LYS A 111 -4.62 9.62 -10.06
CA LYS A 111 -3.41 9.25 -9.33
C LYS A 111 -3.30 10.26 -8.18
N PRO A 112 -3.19 9.84 -6.91
CA PRO A 112 -3.15 10.79 -5.81
C PRO A 112 -1.87 11.62 -5.92
N GLU A 113 -1.99 12.84 -6.45
CA GLU A 113 -0.97 13.86 -6.28
C GLU A 113 -0.91 14.17 -4.78
N PHE A 114 0.09 13.60 -4.10
CA PHE A 114 0.38 13.88 -2.70
C PHE A 114 0.81 15.35 -2.57
N SER A 115 -0.18 16.22 -2.38
CA SER A 115 0.03 17.65 -2.32
C SER A 115 0.78 18.02 -1.03
N ILE A 116 1.78 18.89 -1.14
CA ILE A 116 2.59 19.43 -0.03
C ILE A 116 1.70 20.06 1.09
N TRP A 117 0.46 20.41 0.75
CA TRP A 117 -0.56 20.89 1.68
C TRP A 117 -1.07 19.80 2.65
N ASN A 118 -1.07 18.52 2.27
CA ASN A 118 -1.42 17.40 3.18
C ASN A 118 -0.38 17.22 4.28
N TRP A 119 0.90 17.46 3.98
CA TRP A 119 1.99 17.39 4.97
C TRP A 119 1.82 18.43 6.08
N LEU A 120 1.43 19.65 5.74
CA LEU A 120 1.18 20.70 6.72
C LEU A 120 0.00 20.37 7.64
N GLN A 121 -1.05 19.73 7.13
CA GLN A 121 -2.20 19.31 7.94
C GLN A 121 -1.82 18.21 8.95
N ILE A 122 -1.01 17.23 8.54
CA ILE A 122 -0.50 16.18 9.43
C ILE A 122 0.37 16.80 10.54
N ILE A 123 1.27 17.72 10.20
CA ILE A 123 2.11 18.43 11.18
C ILE A 123 1.25 19.21 12.19
N ILE A 124 0.22 19.93 11.73
CA ILE A 124 -0.69 20.67 12.61
C ILE A 124 -1.43 19.72 13.56
N LEU A 125 -1.87 18.55 13.08
CA LEU A 125 -2.56 17.55 13.91
C LEU A 125 -1.63 16.99 15.00
N ILE A 126 -0.36 16.72 14.68
CA ILE A 126 0.66 16.27 15.64
C ILE A 126 0.92 17.36 16.69
N CYS A 127 1.01 18.63 16.31
CA CYS A 127 1.21 19.73 17.25
C CYS A 127 0.01 19.91 18.21
N LEU A 128 -1.22 19.75 17.73
CA LEU A 128 -2.43 19.89 18.55
C LEU A 128 -2.57 18.74 19.56
N THR A 129 -2.27 17.51 19.15
CA THR A 129 -2.33 16.33 20.04
C THR A 129 -1.22 16.34 21.09
N ALA A 130 0.00 16.77 20.73
CA ALA A 130 1.09 16.95 21.69
C ALA A 130 0.75 18.03 22.75
N SER A 131 0.13 19.14 22.32
CA SER A 131 -0.29 20.23 23.22
C SER A 131 -1.38 19.80 24.20
N ALA A 132 -2.33 18.98 23.75
CA ALA A 132 -3.38 18.41 24.60
C ALA A 132 -2.82 17.41 25.64
N LEU A 133 -1.83 16.59 25.25
CA LEU A 133 -1.18 15.62 26.13
C LEU A 133 -0.34 16.31 27.23
N LEU A 134 0.34 17.40 26.89
CA LEU A 134 1.09 18.24 27.85
C LEU A 134 0.16 18.96 28.85
N ALA A 135 -1.03 19.39 28.42
CA ALA A 135 -2.01 20.03 29.29
C ALA A 135 -2.68 19.06 30.30
N LEU A 136 -2.72 17.76 29.97
CA LEU A 136 -3.28 16.71 30.84
C LEU A 136 -2.29 16.17 31.86
N ASN A 137 -0.99 16.12 31.54
CA ASN A 137 0.07 15.64 32.44
C ASN A 137 0.66 16.74 33.37
N GLY A 138 0.18 17.98 33.28
CA GLY A 138 0.62 19.12 34.09
C GLY A 138 -0.23 19.43 35.31
N LYS A 139 -1.08 18.50 35.78
CA LYS A 139 -1.86 18.63 37.03
C LYS A 139 -1.39 17.66 38.09
#